data_AF-A0A4P7PFI4-F1
#
_entry.id   AF-A0A4P7PFI4-F1
#
_cell.length_a   1.000
_cell.length_b   1.000
_cell.length_c   1.000
_cell.angle_alpha   90.00
_cell.angle_beta   90.00
_cell.angle_gamma   90.00
#
_symmetry.space_group_name_H-M   'P 1'
#
loop_
_entity.id
_entity.type
_entity.pdbx_description
1 polymer ?
#
loop_
_entity_poly.entity_id
_entity_poly.type
_entity_poly.pdbx_seq_one_letter_code
_entity_poly.pdbx_strand_id
1 'polypeptide(L)' 'MARAIRLPHDSDHSKPARLKLPDQMRFCAPAIDILALASSLGIPSRRIERAGDIAGAVEEGIRSGCLNLIELPIMP' A
#
# COMPACT_ATOMS: atom_id res chain seq x y z
N MET A 1 -4.30 -64.16 -14.76
CA MET A 1 -4.30 -63.33 -15.98
C MET A 1 -5.05 -62.04 -15.68
N ALA A 2 -4.34 -60.90 -15.63
CA ALA A 2 -4.91 -59.61 -15.24
C ALA A 2 -5.31 -58.79 -16.47
N ARG A 3 -6.53 -58.24 -16.50
CA ARG A 3 -6.98 -57.28 -17.51
C ARG A 3 -6.59 -55.87 -17.05
N ALA A 4 -5.78 -55.17 -17.85
CA ALA A 4 -5.48 -53.76 -17.65
C ALA A 4 -6.69 -52.90 -18.05
N ILE A 5 -7.19 -52.08 -17.13
CA ILE A 5 -8.21 -51.07 -17.39
C ILE A 5 -7.47 -49.82 -17.87
N ARG A 6 -7.64 -49.44 -19.13
CA ARG A 6 -7.08 -48.21 -19.67
C ARG A 6 -7.93 -47.04 -19.19
N LEU A 7 -7.41 -46.21 -18.29
CA LEU A 7 -7.99 -44.91 -17.97
C LEU A 7 -7.66 -43.94 -19.13
N PRO A 8 -8.62 -43.15 -19.64
CA PRO A 8 -8.31 -42.12 -20.61
C PRO A 8 -7.44 -41.04 -19.96
N HIS A 9 -6.39 -40.65 -20.68
CA HIS A 9 -5.50 -39.56 -20.34
C HIS A 9 -6.21 -38.24 -20.65
N ASP A 10 -6.87 -37.65 -19.65
CA ASP A 10 -7.39 -36.28 -19.72
C ASP A 10 -6.21 -35.29 -19.69
N SER A 11 -5.65 -35.05 -20.87
CA SER A 11 -4.80 -33.88 -21.11
C SER A 11 -5.63 -32.79 -21.75
N ASP A 12 -6.57 -32.23 -20.99
CA ASP A 12 -7.09 -30.90 -21.26
C ASP A 12 -6.47 -29.93 -20.23
N HIS A 13 -5.24 -29.53 -20.50
CA HIS A 13 -4.65 -28.34 -19.86
C HIS A 13 -5.27 -27.11 -20.53
N SER A 14 -6.57 -26.91 -20.30
CA SER A 14 -7.24 -25.65 -20.58
C SER A 14 -6.52 -24.57 -19.78
N LYS A 15 -5.69 -23.78 -20.48
CA LYS A 15 -5.00 -22.61 -19.91
C LYS A 15 -6.05 -21.76 -19.16
N PRO A 16 -5.81 -21.34 -17.91
CA PRO A 16 -6.76 -20.47 -17.24
C PRO A 16 -6.88 -19.20 -18.09
N ALA A 17 -8.11 -18.92 -18.52
CA ALA A 17 -8.42 -17.68 -19.23
C ALA A 17 -7.93 -16.52 -18.36
N ARG A 18 -6.90 -15.82 -18.83
CA ARG A 18 -6.40 -14.62 -18.15
C ARG A 18 -7.52 -13.59 -18.24
N LEU A 19 -8.27 -13.43 -17.14
CA LEU A 19 -9.32 -12.45 -17.01
C LEU A 19 -8.69 -11.08 -17.29
N LYS A 20 -8.95 -10.52 -18.48
CA LYS A 20 -8.59 -9.14 -18.80
C LYS A 20 -9.57 -8.28 -18.01
N LEU A 21 -9.15 -7.85 -16.82
CA LEU A 21 -9.91 -6.85 -16.08
C LEU A 21 -10.10 -5.64 -16.99
N PRO A 22 -11.34 -5.11 -17.14
CA PRO A 22 -11.57 -3.89 -17.88
C PRO A 22 -10.69 -2.78 -17.29
N ASP A 23 -10.25 -1.87 -18.16
CA ASP A 23 -9.31 -0.78 -17.88
C ASP A 23 -9.59 -0.20 -16.50
N GLN A 24 -8.80 -0.61 -15.51
CA GLN A 24 -8.89 -0.08 -14.16
C GLN A 24 -8.61 1.41 -14.34
N MET A 25 -9.63 2.25 -14.12
CA MET A 25 -9.44 3.70 -14.07
C MET A 25 -8.22 3.95 -13.21
N ARG A 26 -7.09 4.34 -13.84
CA ARG A 26 -5.91 4.75 -13.10
C ARG A 26 -6.34 5.98 -12.32
N PHE A 27 -6.67 5.76 -11.05
CA PHE A 27 -6.93 6.83 -10.11
C PHE A 27 -5.58 7.52 -9.89
N CYS A 28 -5.25 8.46 -10.78
CA CYS A 28 -4.20 9.44 -10.52
C CYS A 28 -4.76 10.35 -9.43
N ALA A 29 -4.67 9.89 -8.17
CA ALA A 29 -4.96 10.74 -7.04
C ALA A 29 -4.14 12.02 -7.21
N PRO A 30 -4.75 13.22 -7.18
CA PRO A 30 -3.97 14.44 -7.16
C PRO A 30 -3.00 14.36 -5.97
N ALA A 31 -1.79 14.91 -6.12
CA ALA A 31 -0.85 14.99 -5.01
C ALA A 31 -1.55 15.74 -3.86
N ILE A 32 -1.83 15.02 -2.77
CA ILE A 32 -2.49 15.59 -1.59
C ILE A 32 -1.42 16.28 -0.76
N ASP A 33 -1.63 17.55 -0.44
CA ASP A 33 -0.85 18.25 0.58
C ASP A 33 -1.36 17.84 1.98
N ILE A 34 -0.70 16.83 2.55
CA ILE A 34 -1.09 16.24 3.84
C ILE A 34 -0.82 17.20 4.99
N LEU A 35 0.19 18.06 4.89
CA LEU A 35 0.48 19.07 5.92
C LEU A 35 -0.60 20.16 5.94
N ALA A 36 -1.01 20.65 4.77
CA ALA A 36 -2.09 21.62 4.66
C ALA A 36 -3.40 21.04 5.22
N LEU A 37 -3.69 19.76 4.94
CA LEU A 37 -4.83 19.06 5.50
C LEU A 37 -4.75 18.99 7.04
N ALA A 38 -3.62 18.54 7.59
CA ALA A 38 -3.43 18.46 9.04
C ALA A 38 -3.60 19.83 9.72
N SER A 39 -3.04 20.89 9.13
CA SER A 39 -3.21 22.26 9.62
C SER A 39 -4.67 22.70 9.63
N SER A 40 -5.46 22.36 8.60
CA SER A 40 -6.89 22.70 8.55
C SER A 40 -7.72 21.99 9.63
N LEU A 41 -7.23 20.87 10.14
CA LEU A 41 -7.83 20.11 11.24
C LEU A 41 -7.29 20.51 12.61
N GLY A 42 -6.37 21.48 12.68
CA GLY A 42 -5.72 21.89 13.92
C GLY A 42 -4.76 20.84 14.49
N ILE A 43 -4.29 19.90 13.66
CA ILE A 43 -3.38 18.84 14.05
C ILE A 43 -1.94 19.36 13.91
N PRO A 44 -1.12 19.33 14.98
CA PRO A 44 0.32 19.55 14.89
C PRO A 44 0.91 18.64 13.81
N SER A 45 1.63 19.22 12.86
CA SER A 45 2.20 18.46 11.75
C SER A 45 3.58 18.97 11.36
N ARG A 46 4.44 18.04 10.95
CA ARG A 46 5.77 18.36 10.42
C ARG A 46 6.23 17.34 9.40
N ARG A 47 7.03 17.80 8.44
CA ARG A 47 7.75 16.95 7.49
C ARG A 47 9.16 16.68 7.98
N ILE A 48 9.60 15.43 7.89
CA ILE A 48 10.96 15.02 8.26
C ILE A 48 11.70 14.59 6.99
N GLU A 49 12.77 15.33 6.67
CA GLU A 49 13.58 15.09 5.46
C GLU A 49 14.67 14.04 5.66
N ARG A 50 15.01 13.70 6.92
CA ARG A 50 16.11 12.77 7.24
C ARG A 50 15.66 11.71 8.23
N ALA A 51 16.04 10.46 7.96
CA ALA A 51 15.68 9.32 8.80
C ALA A 51 16.13 9.46 10.26
N GLY A 52 17.28 10.12 10.51
CA GLY A 52 17.82 10.33 11.86
C GLY A 52 16.93 11.19 12.76
N ASP A 53 16.04 12.00 12.18
CA ASP A 53 15.19 12.92 12.93
C ASP A 53 13.81 12.31 13.27
N ILE A 54 13.52 11.10 12.76
CA ILE A 54 12.24 10.41 12.96
C ILE A 54 12.03 10.08 14.44
N ALA A 55 13.02 9.50 15.10
CA ALA A 55 12.89 9.07 16.49
C ALA A 55 12.53 10.24 17.41
N GLY A 56 13.24 11.36 17.29
CA GLY A 56 12.93 12.57 18.05
C GLY A 56 11.53 13.12 17.77
N ALA A 57 11.08 13.09 16.51
CA ALA A 57 9.72 13.50 16.13
C ALA A 57 8.64 12.68 16.82
N VAL A 58 8.82 11.37 16.85
CA VAL A 58 7.88 10.44 17.46
C VAL A 58 7.88 10.62 18.98
N GLU A 59 9.04 10.73 19.61
CA GLU A 59 9.15 10.94 21.06
C GLU A 59 8.48 12.24 21.52
N GLU A 60 8.69 13.35 20.80
CA GLU A 60 8.01 14.62 21.07
C GLU A 60 6.50 14.50 20.94
N GLY A 61 6.02 13.83 19.88
CA GLY A 61 4.60 13.57 19.68
C GLY A 61 3.98 12.76 20.81
N ILE A 62 4.61 11.65 21.21
CA ILE A 62 4.16 10.80 22.32
C ILE A 62 4.14 11.60 23.63
N ARG A 63 5.20 12.35 23.91
CA ARG A 63 5.31 13.17 25.14
C ARG A 63 4.22 14.23 25.23
N SER A 64 3.76 14.76 24.09
CA SER A 64 2.69 15.75 24.07
C SER A 64 1.33 15.20 24.52
N GLY A 65 1.11 13.88 24.43
CA GLY A 65 -0.18 13.26 24.70
C GLY A 65 -1.29 13.61 23.69
N CYS A 66 -0.96 14.36 22.65
CA CYS A 66 -1.89 14.83 21.62
C CYS A 66 -1.66 14.12 20.29
N LEU A 67 -2.64 14.23 19.39
CA LEU A 67 -2.49 13.78 18.01
C LEU A 67 -1.39 14.59 17.31
N ASN A 68 -0.53 13.91 16.54
CA ASN A 68 0.55 14.51 15.78
C ASN A 68 0.70 13.80 14.42
N LEU A 69 0.99 14.57 13.36
CA LEU A 69 1.25 14.05 12.02
C LEU A 69 2.72 14.27 11.63
N ILE A 70 3.40 13.18 11.27
CA ILE A 70 4.78 13.20 10.77
C ILE A 70 4.76 12.71 9.33
N GLU A 71 5.15 13.57 8.39
CA GLU A 71 5.27 13.20 6.98
C GLU A 71 6.70 12.83 6.63
N LEU A 72 6.87 11.73 5.88
CA LEU A 72 8.16 11.21 5.44
C LEU A 72 8.19 11.14 3.90
N PRO A 73 9.12 11.84 3.22
CA PRO A 73 9.40 11.57 1.82
C PRO A 73 10.00 10.17 1.69
N ILE A 74 9.34 9.31 0.91
CA ILE A 74 9.92 8.04 0.45
C ILE A 74 10.10 8.17 -1.06
N MET A 75 11.36 8.12 -1.52
CA MET A 75 11.63 8.04 -2.96
C MET A 75 11.30 6.62 -3.45
N PRO A 76 10.61 6.49 -4.60
CA PRO A 76 10.33 5.20 -5.22
C PRO A 76 11.59 4.49 -5.71
#